data_AF-A0AAT9IXR5-F1
#
_entry.id   AF-A0AAT9IXR5-F1
#
_cell.length_a   1.000
_cell.length_b   1.000
_cell.length_c   1.000
_cell.angle_alpha   90.00
_cell.angle_beta   90.00
_cell.angle_gamma   90.00
#
_symmetry.space_group_name_H-M   'P 1'
#
loop_
_entity.id
_entity.type
_entity.pdbx_description
1 polymer ?
#
loop_
_entity_poly.entity_id
_entity_poly.type
_entity_poly.pdbx_seq_one_letter_code
_entity_poly.pdbx_strand_id
1 'polypeptide(L)'
;MEQIGEPEFWVRAALVIFFLILVVAKVPGKLWTSLGDTGKAVRAELDEAVRIRQEATDLLNSIKAQRLSAEAKAREIIAFAEEEAVRMAAEARAKLEDTIKRREALAERKIAQAEANATADVKSAAADLAAQLAEQVLLDQVAKAKTDMQVDKAIGQLEGRFN
;
A
#
# COMPACT_ATOMS: atom_id res chain seq x y z
N MET A 1 -66.06 -42.28 -83.61
CA MET A 1 -65.70 -40.86 -83.43
C MET A 1 -66.79 -40.16 -82.60
N GLU A 2 -67.10 -40.68 -81.41
CA GLU A 2 -68.30 -40.25 -80.65
C GLU A 2 -67.96 -39.75 -79.22
N GLN A 3 -66.70 -39.40 -78.97
CA GLN A 3 -66.26 -38.87 -77.66
C GLN A 3 -65.92 -37.37 -77.69
N ILE A 4 -65.95 -36.73 -78.86
CA ILE A 4 -65.55 -35.32 -79.04
C ILE A 4 -66.72 -34.32 -78.91
N GLY A 5 -67.96 -34.80 -78.82
CA GLY A 5 -69.17 -33.99 -78.61
C GLY A 5 -69.73 -34.02 -77.20
N GLU A 6 -69.19 -34.86 -76.31
CA GLU A 6 -69.63 -34.91 -74.91
C GLU A 6 -68.99 -33.75 -74.12
N PRO A 7 -69.79 -32.99 -73.34
CA PRO A 7 -69.27 -31.89 -72.51
C PRO A 7 -68.21 -32.40 -71.51
N GLU A 8 -68.30 -33.66 -71.08
CA GLU A 8 -67.30 -34.27 -70.20
C GLU A 8 -65.90 -34.36 -70.82
N PHE A 9 -65.77 -34.53 -72.14
CA PHE A 9 -64.47 -34.58 -72.81
C PHE A 9 -63.77 -33.22 -72.75
N TRP A 10 -64.49 -32.14 -73.04
CA TRP A 10 -63.96 -30.78 -72.95
C TRP A 10 -63.66 -30.35 -71.50
N VAL A 11 -64.47 -30.79 -70.53
CA VAL A 11 -64.19 -30.58 -69.10
C VAL A 11 -62.89 -31.29 -68.68
N ARG A 12 -62.69 -32.56 -69.07
CA ARG A 12 -61.43 -33.28 -68.82
C ARG A 12 -60.24 -32.61 -69.51
N ALA A 13 -60.39 -32.16 -70.75
CA ALA A 13 -59.33 -31.46 -71.47
C ALA A 13 -58.97 -30.12 -70.80
N ALA A 14 -59.95 -29.33 -70.38
CA ALA A 14 -59.74 -28.08 -69.64
C ALA A 14 -59.06 -28.34 -68.28
N LEU A 15 -59.43 -29.41 -67.58
CA LEU A 15 -58.80 -29.82 -66.32
C LEU A 15 -57.32 -30.19 -66.51
N VAL A 16 -57.00 -30.94 -67.57
CA VAL A 16 -55.61 -31.29 -67.90
C VAL A 16 -54.80 -30.04 -68.24
N ILE A 17 -55.36 -29.12 -69.04
CA ILE A 17 -54.70 -27.85 -69.35
C ILE A 17 -54.49 -27.00 -68.08
N PHE A 18 -55.46 -26.98 -67.17
CA PHE A 18 -55.33 -26.30 -65.88
C PHE A 18 -54.20 -26.87 -65.03
N PHE A 19 -54.10 -28.20 -64.89
CA PHE A 19 -52.99 -28.82 -64.17
C PHE A 19 -51.63 -28.59 -64.86
N LEU A 20 -51.57 -28.61 -66.20
CA LEU A 20 -50.36 -28.26 -66.93
C LEU A 20 -49.92 -26.83 -66.65
N ILE A 21 -50.86 -25.87 -66.64
CA ILE A 21 -50.57 -24.47 -66.28
C ILE A 21 -50.07 -24.37 -64.83
N LEU A 22 -50.69 -25.07 -63.88
CA LEU A 22 -50.24 -25.07 -62.47
C LEU A 22 -48.82 -25.62 -62.30
N VAL A 23 -48.46 -26.67 -63.04
CA VAL A 23 -47.12 -27.27 -63.03
C VAL A 23 -46.10 -26.33 -63.66
N VAL A 24 -46.41 -25.72 -64.81
CA VAL A 24 -45.52 -24.74 -65.48
C VAL A 24 -45.34 -23.48 -64.63
N ALA A 25 -46.41 -23.00 -63.98
CA ALA A 25 -46.38 -21.89 -63.03
C ALA A 25 -45.69 -22.23 -61.69
N LYS A 26 -45.28 -23.50 -61.49
CA LYS A 26 -44.57 -24.03 -60.31
C LYS A 26 -45.32 -23.78 -58.98
N VAL A 27 -46.64 -23.70 -59.03
CA VAL A 27 -47.49 -23.54 -57.84
C VAL A 27 -47.24 -24.61 -56.78
N PRO A 28 -47.17 -25.93 -57.10
CA PRO A 28 -46.87 -26.93 -56.07
C PRO A 28 -45.46 -26.74 -55.47
N GLY A 29 -44.47 -26.37 -56.28
CA GLY A 29 -43.11 -26.11 -55.80
C GLY A 29 -43.04 -24.96 -54.80
N LYS A 30 -43.74 -23.84 -55.06
CA LYS A 30 -43.79 -22.68 -54.16
C LYS A 30 -44.44 -23.01 -52.80
N LEU A 31 -45.46 -23.88 -52.79
CA LEU A 31 -46.10 -24.33 -51.55
C LEU A 31 -45.14 -25.19 -50.72
N TRP A 32 -44.40 -26.09 -51.35
CA TRP A 32 -43.38 -26.90 -50.68
C TRP A 32 -42.22 -26.06 -50.14
N THR A 33 -41.75 -25.06 -50.89
CA THR A 33 -40.68 -24.18 -50.42
C THR A 33 -41.14 -23.30 -49.26
N SER A 34 -42.34 -22.71 -49.33
CA SER A 34 -42.85 -21.86 -48.24
C SER A 34 -42.95 -22.62 -46.91
N LEU A 35 -43.44 -23.86 -46.92
CA LEU A 35 -43.48 -24.70 -45.71
C LEU A 35 -42.07 -25.07 -45.22
N GLY A 36 -41.15 -25.38 -46.14
CA GLY A 36 -39.76 -25.68 -45.82
C GLY A 36 -39.01 -24.49 -45.23
N ASP A 37 -39.27 -23.28 -45.74
CA ASP A 37 -38.61 -22.05 -45.30
C ASP A 37 -39.07 -21.66 -43.89
N THR A 38 -40.35 -21.83 -43.55
CA THR A 38 -40.83 -21.67 -42.16
C THR A 38 -40.16 -22.65 -41.21
N GLY A 39 -40.03 -23.92 -41.60
CA GLY A 39 -39.33 -24.92 -40.78
C GLY A 39 -37.85 -24.59 -40.55
N LYS A 40 -37.17 -24.06 -41.57
CA LYS A 40 -35.78 -23.60 -41.45
C LYS A 40 -35.65 -22.38 -40.56
N ALA A 41 -36.56 -21.41 -40.69
CA ALA A 41 -36.57 -20.21 -39.85
C ALA A 41 -36.75 -20.56 -38.36
N VAL A 42 -37.74 -21.39 -38.04
CA VAL A 42 -37.99 -21.88 -36.68
C VAL A 42 -36.77 -22.63 -36.14
N ARG A 43 -36.14 -23.49 -36.96
CA ARG A 43 -34.93 -24.20 -36.55
C ARG A 43 -33.77 -23.25 -36.26
N ALA A 44 -33.56 -22.24 -37.11
CA ALA A 44 -32.52 -21.25 -36.91
C ALA A 44 -32.74 -20.44 -35.61
N GLU A 45 -33.99 -20.04 -35.32
CA GLU A 45 -34.33 -19.36 -34.06
C GLU A 45 -34.10 -20.26 -32.84
N LEU A 46 -34.46 -21.56 -32.90
CA LEU A 46 -34.17 -22.50 -31.82
C LEU A 46 -32.68 -22.69 -31.61
N ASP A 47 -31.91 -22.84 -32.69
CA ASP A 47 -30.45 -23.01 -32.61
C ASP A 47 -29.79 -21.77 -32.01
N GLU A 48 -30.26 -20.57 -32.37
CA GLU A 48 -29.80 -19.31 -31.77
C GLU A 48 -30.19 -19.19 -30.29
N ALA A 49 -31.41 -19.56 -29.91
CA ALA A 49 -31.83 -19.56 -28.52
C ALA A 49 -30.98 -20.53 -27.67
N VAL A 50 -30.63 -21.70 -28.21
CA VAL A 50 -29.73 -22.65 -27.56
C VAL A 50 -28.32 -22.06 -27.43
N ARG A 51 -27.81 -21.39 -28.48
CA ARG A 51 -26.51 -20.73 -28.45
C ARG A 51 -26.45 -19.66 -27.35
N ILE A 52 -27.44 -18.78 -27.29
CA ILE A 52 -27.54 -17.72 -26.27
C ILE A 52 -27.62 -18.33 -24.87
N ARG A 53 -28.39 -19.41 -24.68
CA ARG A 53 -28.46 -20.11 -23.38
C ARG A 53 -27.11 -20.68 -22.98
N GLN A 54 -26.37 -21.26 -23.93
CA GLN A 54 -25.04 -21.80 -23.69
C GLN A 54 -24.07 -20.69 -23.27
N GLU A 55 -24.02 -19.59 -24.04
CA GLU A 55 -23.21 -18.42 -23.74
C GLU A 55 -23.53 -17.83 -22.36
N ALA A 56 -24.81 -17.72 -22.01
CA ALA A 56 -25.25 -17.22 -20.70
C ALA A 56 -24.82 -18.16 -19.56
N THR A 57 -24.87 -19.48 -19.79
CA THR A 57 -24.44 -20.48 -18.80
C THR A 57 -22.94 -20.43 -18.59
N ASP A 58 -22.17 -20.33 -19.68
CA ASP A 58 -20.71 -20.23 -19.65
C ASP A 58 -20.28 -18.93 -18.97
N LEU A 59 -20.93 -17.81 -19.28
CA LEU A 59 -20.71 -16.53 -18.61
C LEU A 59 -21.00 -16.63 -17.11
N LEU A 60 -22.14 -17.21 -16.71
CA LEU A 60 -22.48 -17.39 -15.30
C LEU A 60 -21.43 -18.23 -14.56
N ASN A 61 -20.97 -19.31 -15.18
CA ASN A 61 -19.93 -20.18 -14.60
C ASN A 61 -18.61 -19.42 -14.46
N SER A 62 -18.23 -18.61 -15.47
CA SER A 62 -17.04 -17.77 -15.41
C SER A 62 -17.12 -16.75 -14.27
N ILE A 63 -18.27 -16.11 -14.06
CA ILE A 63 -18.48 -15.13 -12.99
C ILE A 63 -18.40 -15.81 -11.63
N LYS A 64 -19.01 -16.99 -11.47
CA LYS A 64 -18.92 -17.77 -10.23
C LYS A 64 -17.47 -18.14 -9.90
N ALA A 65 -16.71 -18.63 -10.89
CA ALA A 65 -15.31 -18.95 -10.71
C ALA A 65 -14.46 -17.71 -10.37
N GLN A 66 -14.70 -16.58 -11.06
CA GLN A 66 -14.04 -15.31 -10.78
C GLN A 66 -14.34 -14.79 -9.37
N ARG A 67 -15.60 -14.90 -8.91
CA ARG A 67 -15.98 -14.52 -7.54
C ARG A 67 -15.23 -15.33 -6.50
N LEU A 68 -15.19 -16.66 -6.65
CA LEU A 68 -14.45 -17.53 -5.72
C LEU A 68 -12.95 -17.19 -5.72
N SER A 69 -12.35 -16.96 -6.88
CA SER A 69 -10.94 -16.54 -6.95
C SER A 69 -10.72 -15.17 -6.33
N ALA A 70 -11.62 -14.21 -6.53
CA ALA A 70 -11.52 -12.87 -5.96
C ALA A 70 -11.65 -12.90 -4.43
N GLU A 71 -12.58 -13.69 -3.89
CA GLU A 71 -12.72 -13.90 -2.45
C GLU A 71 -11.49 -14.56 -1.84
N ALA A 72 -10.91 -15.57 -2.51
CA ALA A 72 -9.68 -16.21 -2.07
C ALA A 72 -8.51 -15.22 -2.04
N LYS A 73 -8.32 -14.43 -3.12
CA LYS A 73 -7.29 -13.38 -3.18
C LYS A 73 -7.51 -12.30 -2.13
N ALA A 74 -8.74 -11.88 -1.88
CA ALA A 74 -9.05 -10.90 -0.83
C ALA A 74 -8.67 -11.42 0.56
N ARG A 75 -8.97 -12.69 0.86
CA ARG A 75 -8.55 -13.33 2.11
C ARG A 75 -7.03 -13.41 2.23
N GLU A 76 -6.34 -13.76 1.14
CA GLU A 76 -4.88 -13.80 1.09
C GLU A 76 -4.27 -12.41 1.34
N ILE A 77 -4.81 -11.36 0.71
CA ILE A 77 -4.36 -9.98 0.93
C ILE A 77 -4.56 -9.55 2.39
N ILE A 78 -5.70 -9.88 2.99
CA ILE A 78 -5.97 -9.55 4.39
C ILE A 78 -5.00 -10.29 5.30
N ALA A 79 -4.81 -11.60 5.11
CA ALA A 79 -3.88 -12.40 5.91
C ALA A 79 -2.44 -11.86 5.81
N PHE A 80 -1.99 -11.55 4.59
CA PHE A 80 -0.67 -10.94 4.36
C PHE A 80 -0.55 -9.57 5.04
N ALA A 81 -1.58 -8.72 4.95
CA ALA A 81 -1.58 -7.41 5.59
C ALA A 81 -1.55 -7.51 7.12
N GLU A 82 -2.24 -8.49 7.71
CA GLU A 82 -2.21 -8.75 9.15
C GLU A 82 -0.82 -9.23 9.61
N GLU A 83 -0.22 -10.18 8.90
CA GLU A 83 1.14 -10.65 9.18
C GLU A 83 2.16 -9.51 9.09
N GLU A 84 2.07 -8.72 8.02
CA GLU A 84 2.95 -7.58 7.79
C GLU A 84 2.75 -6.49 8.86
N ALA A 85 1.51 -6.23 9.28
CA ALA A 85 1.23 -5.29 10.36
C ALA A 85 1.84 -5.75 11.70
N VAL A 86 1.77 -7.05 12.01
CA VAL A 86 2.40 -7.62 13.21
C VAL A 86 3.91 -7.49 13.13
N ARG A 87 4.52 -7.80 11.99
CA ARG A 87 5.96 -7.67 11.74
C ARG A 87 6.43 -6.22 11.90
N MET A 88 5.74 -5.29 11.23
CA MET A 88 6.01 -3.86 11.33
C MET A 88 5.86 -3.34 12.76
N ALA A 89 4.84 -3.78 13.50
CA ALA A 89 4.65 -3.39 14.89
C ALA A 89 5.79 -3.90 15.79
N ALA A 90 6.25 -5.14 15.58
CA ALA A 90 7.39 -5.69 16.31
C ALA A 90 8.69 -4.93 16.02
N GLU A 91 8.98 -4.64 14.75
CA GLU A 91 10.15 -3.86 14.33
C GLU A 91 10.09 -2.43 14.88
N ALA A 92 8.93 -1.78 14.83
CA ALA A 92 8.73 -0.44 15.38
C ALA A 92 8.96 -0.41 16.89
N ARG A 93 8.47 -1.42 17.63
CA ARG A 93 8.71 -1.55 19.08
C ARG A 93 10.20 -1.70 19.38
N ALA A 94 10.89 -2.60 18.68
CA ALA A 94 12.33 -2.81 18.86
C ALA A 94 13.13 -1.51 18.60
N LYS A 95 12.78 -0.78 17.52
CA LYS A 95 13.42 0.50 17.18
C LYS A 95 13.11 1.60 18.21
N LEU A 96 11.90 1.63 18.76
CA LEU A 96 11.51 2.57 19.82
C LEU A 96 12.29 2.29 21.10
N GLU A 97 12.38 1.04 21.53
CA GLU A 97 13.17 0.64 22.71
C GLU A 97 14.64 1.05 22.58
N ASP A 98 15.25 0.75 21.43
CA ASP A 98 16.63 1.15 21.11
C ASP A 98 16.80 2.68 21.11
N THR A 99 15.82 3.41 20.59
CA THR A 99 15.82 4.88 20.62
C THR A 99 15.68 5.44 22.04
N ILE A 100 14.85 4.83 22.88
CA ILE A 100 14.69 5.20 24.28
C ILE A 100 16.00 4.96 25.02
N LYS A 101 16.60 3.77 24.90
CA LYS A 101 17.90 3.45 25.52
C LYS A 101 19.00 4.44 25.12
N ARG A 102 19.08 4.81 23.84
CA ARG A 102 20.02 5.84 23.38
C ARG A 102 19.75 7.20 24.00
N ARG A 103 18.48 7.61 24.09
CA ARG A 103 18.10 8.91 24.69
C ARG A 103 18.40 8.94 26.19
N GLU A 104 18.15 7.84 26.88
CA GLU A 104 18.48 7.66 28.30
C GLU A 104 19.99 7.79 28.52
N ALA A 105 20.80 7.02 27.77
CA ALA A 105 22.26 7.12 27.85
C ALA A 105 22.80 8.53 27.52
N LEU A 106 22.17 9.24 26.58
CA LEU A 106 22.52 10.64 26.27
C LEU A 106 22.14 11.58 27.42
N ALA A 107 21.00 11.38 28.07
CA ALA A 107 20.58 12.17 29.21
C ALA A 107 21.50 11.93 30.41
N GLU A 108 21.83 10.67 30.72
CA GLU A 108 22.80 10.31 31.77
C GLU A 108 24.17 10.95 31.52
N ARG A 109 24.68 10.89 30.29
CA ARG A 109 25.95 11.56 29.92
C ARG A 109 25.88 13.08 30.12
N LYS A 110 24.75 13.71 29.78
CA LYS A 110 24.56 15.15 30.01
C LYS A 110 24.49 15.51 31.49
N ILE A 111 23.83 14.67 32.30
CA ILE A 111 23.76 14.85 33.76
C ILE A 111 25.17 14.73 34.35
N ALA A 112 25.90 13.66 34.03
CA ALA A 112 27.27 13.46 34.51
C ALA A 112 28.20 14.62 34.10
N GLN A 113 28.07 15.13 32.87
CA GLN A 113 28.82 16.31 32.43
C GLN A 113 28.44 17.57 33.22
N ALA A 114 27.15 17.78 33.48
CA ALA A 114 26.68 18.92 34.26
C ALA A 114 27.14 18.84 35.72
N GLU A 115 27.15 17.65 36.33
CA GLU A 115 27.66 17.41 37.68
C GLU A 115 29.17 17.69 37.77
N ALA A 116 29.94 17.24 36.77
CA ALA A 116 31.37 17.52 36.69
C ALA A 116 31.64 19.02 36.57
N ASN A 117 30.89 19.73 35.73
CA ASN A 117 31.00 21.17 35.57
C ASN A 117 30.62 21.91 36.88
N ALA A 118 29.49 21.56 37.50
CA ALA A 118 29.07 22.17 38.76
C ALA A 118 30.10 21.95 39.89
N THR A 119 30.72 20.77 39.94
CA THR A 119 31.80 20.49 40.90
C THR A 119 33.04 21.34 40.63
N ALA A 120 33.40 21.55 39.36
CA ALA A 120 34.50 22.41 38.98
C ALA A 120 34.21 23.88 39.34
N ASP A 121 32.99 24.36 39.08
CA ASP A 121 32.56 25.72 39.40
C ASP A 121 32.62 26.01 40.90
N VAL A 122 32.13 25.08 41.74
CA VAL A 122 32.21 25.20 43.21
C VAL A 122 33.66 25.23 43.69
N LYS A 123 34.53 24.40 43.11
CA LYS A 123 35.96 24.39 43.45
C LYS A 123 36.65 25.69 43.04
N SER A 124 36.34 26.24 41.87
CA SER A 124 36.87 27.53 41.42
C SER A 124 36.42 28.64 42.36
N ALA A 125 35.13 28.73 42.66
CA ALA A 125 34.59 29.74 43.57
C ALA A 125 35.21 29.64 44.99
N ALA A 126 35.44 28.43 45.49
CA ALA A 126 36.11 28.21 46.77
C ALA A 126 37.59 28.63 46.73
N ALA A 127 38.31 28.36 45.63
CA ALA A 127 39.69 28.79 45.44
C ALA A 127 39.81 30.31 45.35
N ASP A 128 38.89 30.97 44.62
CA ASP A 128 38.83 32.43 44.50
C ASP A 128 38.54 33.08 45.85
N LEU A 129 37.60 32.52 46.64
CA LEU A 129 37.32 33.01 47.99
C LEU A 129 38.53 32.82 48.92
N ALA A 130 39.20 31.66 48.85
CA ALA A 130 40.40 31.41 49.66
C ALA A 130 41.55 32.37 49.29
N ALA A 131 41.73 32.67 48.00
CA ALA A 131 42.72 33.65 47.54
C ALA A 131 42.42 35.06 48.07
N GLN A 132 41.16 35.51 48.00
CA GLN A 132 40.73 36.79 48.56
C GLN A 132 40.95 36.87 50.08
N LEU A 133 40.64 35.81 50.83
CA LEU A 133 40.88 35.76 52.26
C LEU A 133 42.39 35.76 52.60
N ALA A 134 43.20 35.05 51.82
CA ALA A 134 44.65 35.05 51.98
C ALA A 134 45.25 36.45 51.71
N GLU A 135 44.75 37.15 50.69
CA GLU A 135 45.13 38.54 50.40
C GLU A 135 44.77 39.47 51.57
N GLN A 136 43.55 39.37 52.10
CA GLN A 136 43.12 40.15 53.27
C GLN A 136 44.00 39.87 54.50
N VAL A 137 44.28 38.60 54.80
CA VAL A 137 45.13 38.21 55.93
C VAL A 137 46.58 38.70 55.75
N LEU A 138 47.11 38.66 54.53
CA LEU A 138 48.44 39.20 54.23
C LEU A 138 48.47 40.73 54.41
N LEU A 139 47.47 41.45 53.91
CA LEU A 139 47.36 42.89 54.11
C LEU A 139 47.25 43.27 55.59
N ASP A 140 46.44 42.54 56.37
CA ASP A 140 46.32 42.73 57.83
C ASP A 140 47.64 42.44 58.57
N GLN A 141 48.38 41.41 58.15
CA GLN A 141 49.69 41.09 58.72
C GLN A 141 50.75 42.13 58.35
N VAL A 142 50.76 42.63 57.11
CA VAL A 142 51.65 43.71 56.68
C VAL A 142 51.31 45.02 57.41
N ALA A 143 50.03 45.29 57.67
CA ALA A 143 49.61 46.46 58.46
C ALA A 143 50.05 46.35 59.94
N LYS A 144 50.12 45.14 60.50
CA LYS A 144 50.56 44.89 61.89
C LYS A 144 52.07 44.71 62.04
N ALA A 145 52.75 44.17 61.04
CA ALA A 145 54.20 44.02 61.02
C ALA A 145 54.81 45.31 60.46
N LYS A 146 55.50 46.08 61.31
CA LYS A 146 56.33 47.20 60.85
C LYS A 146 57.20 46.73 59.67
N THR A 147 57.07 47.44 58.55
CA THR A 147 57.57 47.13 57.20
C THR A 147 59.04 46.69 57.11
N ASP A 148 59.87 47.04 58.10
CA ASP A 148 61.31 46.76 58.11
C ASP A 148 61.67 45.27 58.07
N MET A 149 60.96 44.40 58.80
CA MET A 149 61.41 43.01 58.98
C MET A 149 61.26 42.12 57.73
N GLN A 150 60.34 42.44 56.83
CA GLN A 150 60.13 41.69 55.57
C GLN A 150 61.04 42.20 54.45
N VAL A 151 61.30 43.50 54.42
CA VAL A 151 62.26 44.12 53.50
C VAL A 151 63.67 43.63 53.80
N ASP A 152 64.06 43.55 55.07
CA ASP A 152 65.37 43.00 55.47
C ASP A 152 65.53 41.51 55.09
N LYS A 153 64.47 40.70 55.21
CA LYS A 153 64.49 39.30 54.74
C LYS A 153 64.59 39.17 53.22
N ALA A 154 63.90 40.03 52.47
CA ALA A 154 63.99 40.05 51.01
C ALA A 154 65.37 40.51 50.53
N ILE A 155 65.97 41.49 51.22
CA ILE A 155 67.35 41.94 50.96
C ILE A 155 68.36 40.82 51.28
N GLY A 156 68.21 40.13 52.40
CA GLY A 156 69.07 38.98 52.74
C GLY A 156 68.96 37.78 51.79
N GLN A 157 67.78 37.53 51.22
CA GLN A 157 67.60 36.47 50.19
C GLN A 157 68.23 36.85 48.84
N LEU A 158 68.32 38.14 48.52
CA LEU A 158 69.06 38.61 47.34
C LEU A 158 70.58 38.53 47.56
N GLU A 159 71.05 38.86 48.76
CA GLU A 159 72.48 38.76 49.14
C GLU A 159 72.98 37.30 49.12
N GLY A 160 72.16 36.35 49.58
CA GLY A 160 72.46 34.91 49.48
C GLY A 160 72.46 34.33 48.05
N ARG A 161 72.06 35.11 47.04
CA ARG A 161 72.08 34.72 45.63
C ARG A 161 73.27 35.29 44.85
N PHE A 162 74.07 36.14 45.49
CA PHE A 162 75.26 36.79 44.91
C PHE A 162 76.59 36.41 45.62
N ASN A 163 76.58 35.41 46.51
CA ASN A 163 77.78 34.69 46.98
C ASN A 163 77.83 33.28 46.39
#